data_AF-A0A948BY63-F1
#
_entry.id   AF-A0A948BY63-F1
#
_cell.length_a   1.000
_cell.length_b   1.000
_cell.length_c   1.000
_cell.angle_alpha   90.00
_cell.angle_beta   90.00
_cell.angle_gamma   90.00
#
_symmetry.space_group_name_H-M   'P 1'
#
loop_
_entity.id
_entity.type
_entity.pdbx_description
1 polymer ?
#
loop_
_entity_poly.entity_id
_entity_poly.type
_entity_poly.pdbx_seq_one_letter_code
_entity_poly.pdbx_strand_id
1 'polypeptide(L)'
;MQQEVRVSFCRLRPHDGEDLDLPQYHSELAAGMDIEADVAGAVTLDPGERLLIPTGFAASIPAGYEIQVRPRSGLAIKHGVTVINAPGTIDADYRGEIKVGLVNLGDAPYTIHRRDRIAQLVVAPVCRAIVAEVAELDSTKRQTGGFGHTGK
;
A
#
# COMPACT_ATOMS: atom_id res chain seq x y z
N MET A 1 -8.58 -9.37 -22.07
CA MET A 1 -9.56 -9.25 -20.97
C MET A 1 -8.76 -9.12 -19.68
N GLN A 2 -8.97 -8.05 -18.91
CA GLN A 2 -8.40 -7.99 -17.56
C GLN A 2 -9.07 -9.09 -16.72
N GLN A 3 -8.28 -9.83 -15.95
CA GLN A 3 -8.81 -10.84 -15.05
C GLN A 3 -9.52 -10.12 -13.90
N GLU A 4 -10.83 -10.32 -13.77
CA GLU A 4 -11.58 -9.75 -12.65
C GLU A 4 -11.25 -10.52 -11.36
N VAL A 5 -10.74 -9.81 -10.36
CA VAL A 5 -10.43 -10.35 -9.03
C VAL A 5 -11.37 -9.69 -8.03
N ARG A 6 -12.21 -10.48 -7.37
CA ARG A 6 -13.15 -9.96 -6.38
C ARG A 6 -12.51 -9.89 -5.00
N VAL A 7 -12.30 -8.68 -4.50
CA VAL A 7 -11.93 -8.39 -3.11
C VAL A 7 -13.17 -7.92 -2.36
N SER A 8 -13.39 -8.43 -1.15
CA SER A 8 -14.49 -7.95 -0.29
C SER A 8 -13.94 -7.04 0.79
N PHE A 9 -14.51 -5.84 0.96
CA PHE A 9 -14.16 -4.92 2.04
C PHE A 9 -15.27 -4.91 3.11
N CYS A 10 -14.87 -4.86 4.38
CA CYS A 10 -15.75 -4.71 5.52
C CYS A 10 -15.45 -3.38 6.21
N ARG A 11 -16.45 -2.52 6.36
CA ARG A 11 -16.34 -1.28 7.13
C ARG A 11 -16.38 -1.62 8.62
N LEU A 12 -15.38 -1.16 9.36
CA LEU A 12 -15.22 -1.44 10.79
C LEU A 12 -15.86 -0.38 11.69
N ARG A 13 -16.06 0.83 11.17
CA ARG A 13 -16.66 1.97 11.88
C ARG A 13 -17.73 2.63 10.98
N PRO A 14 -18.97 2.09 10.97
CA PRO A 14 -20.07 2.73 10.26
C PRO A 14 -20.50 4.01 10.99
N HIS A 15 -20.73 5.07 10.21
CA HIS A 15 -21.24 6.35 10.68
C HIS A 15 -22.49 6.70 9.87
N ASP A 16 -23.61 6.92 10.57
CA ASP A 16 -24.89 7.27 9.94
C ASP A 16 -24.74 8.52 9.05
N GLY A 17 -24.75 8.32 7.73
CA GLY A 17 -24.63 9.38 6.73
C GLY A 17 -23.22 9.95 6.51
N GLU A 18 -22.20 9.46 7.20
CA GLU A 18 -20.80 9.95 7.09
C GLU A 18 -19.77 8.84 6.85
N ASP A 19 -20.21 7.74 6.25
CA ASP A 19 -19.32 6.68 5.82
C ASP A 19 -18.25 7.17 4.82
N LEU A 20 -17.05 6.59 4.92
CA LEU A 20 -16.01 6.74 3.90
C LEU A 20 -16.39 5.98 2.64
N ASP A 21 -15.97 6.44 1.48
CA ASP A 21 -16.16 5.66 0.27
C ASP A 21 -15.36 4.34 0.34
N LEU A 22 -15.89 3.28 -0.29
CA LEU A 22 -15.06 2.10 -0.55
C LEU A 22 -13.84 2.50 -1.40
N PRO A 23 -12.71 1.78 -1.32
CA PRO A 23 -11.59 2.03 -2.21
C PRO A 23 -12.02 1.98 -3.68
N GLN A 24 -11.61 2.98 -4.47
CA GLN A 24 -12.12 3.19 -5.83
C GLN A 24 -11.02 3.44 -6.85
N TYR A 25 -11.22 2.89 -8.05
CA TYR A 25 -10.46 3.27 -9.24
C TYR A 25 -11.00 4.58 -9.80
N HIS A 26 -10.14 5.59 -9.97
CA HIS A 26 -10.53 6.91 -10.46
C HIS A 26 -10.36 7.11 -11.98
N SER A 27 -9.88 6.09 -12.70
CA SER A 27 -9.86 6.06 -14.17
C SER A 27 -10.00 4.63 -14.66
N GLU A 28 -10.45 4.45 -15.91
CA GLU A 28 -10.73 3.14 -16.52
C GLU A 28 -9.53 2.17 -16.48
N LEU A 29 -8.32 2.70 -16.60
CA LEU A 29 -7.08 1.93 -16.64
C LEU A 29 -6.21 2.15 -15.39
N ALA A 30 -6.78 2.68 -14.31
CA ALA A 30 -6.06 2.83 -13.05
C ALA A 30 -5.63 1.47 -12.50
N ALA A 31 -4.35 1.33 -12.15
CA ALA A 31 -3.82 0.10 -11.57
C ALA A 31 -4.19 -0.07 -10.08
N GLY A 32 -4.47 1.03 -9.39
CA GLY A 32 -4.74 1.03 -7.95
C GLY A 32 -6.01 1.80 -7.59
N MET A 33 -6.61 1.38 -6.48
CA MET A 33 -7.76 2.04 -5.86
C MET A 33 -7.27 3.03 -4.82
N ASP A 34 -7.67 4.31 -4.89
CA ASP A 34 -7.34 5.24 -3.80
C ASP A 34 -8.05 4.78 -2.51
N ILE A 35 -7.38 4.91 -1.37
CA ILE A 35 -7.94 4.64 -0.04
C ILE A 35 -7.83 5.88 0.85
N GLU A 36 -8.92 6.15 1.57
CA GLU A 36 -9.10 7.33 2.40
C GLU A 36 -8.66 7.11 3.85
N ALA A 37 -8.25 8.20 4.51
CA ALA A 37 -7.95 8.23 5.94
C ALA A 37 -9.24 8.26 6.78
N ASP A 38 -9.30 7.38 7.78
CA ASP A 38 -10.39 7.27 8.75
C ASP A 38 -9.98 7.83 10.12
N VAL A 39 -9.39 9.02 10.13
CA VAL A 39 -8.98 9.73 11.36
C VAL A 39 -10.18 10.43 12.00
N ALA A 40 -10.22 10.49 13.33
CA ALA A 40 -11.29 11.16 14.09
C ALA A 40 -11.14 12.70 14.10
N GLY A 41 -9.92 13.20 13.91
CA GLY A 41 -9.59 14.62 13.79
C GLY A 41 -8.37 14.79 12.88
N ALA A 42 -7.98 16.04 12.64
CA ALA A 42 -6.79 16.33 11.85
C ALA A 42 -5.52 15.77 12.53
N VAL A 43 -4.71 15.03 11.78
CA VAL A 43 -3.44 14.47 12.24
C VAL A 43 -2.32 15.17 11.48
N THR A 44 -1.41 15.79 12.19
CA THR A 44 -0.24 16.43 11.55
C THR A 44 0.94 15.45 11.57
N LEU A 45 1.64 15.36 10.45
CA LEU A 45 2.84 14.57 10.27
C LEU A 45 4.03 15.52 10.07
N ASP A 46 4.83 15.70 11.11
CA ASP A 46 6.01 16.56 11.07
C ASP A 46 7.13 15.95 10.22
N PRO A 47 8.08 16.75 9.68
CA PRO A 47 9.24 16.22 8.97
C PRO A 47 9.99 15.14 9.76
N GLY A 48 10.18 13.97 9.15
CA GLY A 48 10.80 12.78 9.75
C GLY A 48 9.86 11.92 10.60
N GLU A 49 8.65 12.40 10.90
CA GLU A 49 7.66 11.67 11.67
C GLU A 49 7.06 10.50 10.88
N ARG A 50 6.67 9.46 11.62
CA ARG A 50 6.00 8.27 11.10
C ARG A 50 4.74 8.00 11.90
N LEU A 51 3.61 7.89 11.22
CA LEU A 51 2.33 7.56 11.84
C LEU A 51 1.62 6.44 11.08
N LEU A 52 0.87 5.64 11.82
CA LEU A 52 0.04 4.59 11.26
C LEU A 52 -1.40 5.11 11.14
N ILE A 53 -1.83 5.40 9.92
CA ILE A 53 -3.12 6.04 9.66
C ILE A 53 -4.20 4.98 9.43
N PRO A 54 -5.29 4.98 10.22
CA PRO A 54 -6.42 4.07 10.03
C PRO A 54 -7.17 4.35 8.73
N THR A 55 -7.79 3.31 8.16
CA THR A 55 -8.63 3.42 6.95
C THR A 55 -10.08 3.02 7.20
N GLY A 56 -10.39 2.41 8.35
CA GLY A 56 -11.74 1.98 8.68
C GLY A 56 -12.20 0.74 7.94
N PHE A 57 -11.31 0.08 7.20
CA PHE A 57 -11.64 -1.10 6.41
C PHE A 57 -10.79 -2.31 6.77
N ALA A 58 -11.42 -3.47 6.85
CA ALA A 58 -10.78 -4.78 6.69
C ALA A 58 -11.07 -5.33 5.30
N ALA A 59 -10.27 -6.28 4.82
CA ALA A 59 -10.48 -6.92 3.52
C ALA A 59 -10.42 -8.45 3.60
N SER A 60 -11.10 -9.09 2.67
CA SER A 60 -10.95 -10.51 2.34
C SER A 60 -10.49 -10.61 0.90
N ILE A 61 -9.28 -11.12 0.71
CA ILE A 61 -8.59 -11.24 -0.58
C ILE A 61 -8.59 -12.72 -0.98
N PRO A 62 -8.82 -13.06 -2.26
CA PRO A 62 -8.76 -14.45 -2.72
C PRO A 62 -7.34 -15.02 -2.63
N ALA A 63 -7.23 -16.32 -2.41
CA ALA A 63 -5.95 -17.02 -2.42
C ALA A 63 -5.22 -16.83 -3.76
N GLY A 64 -3.89 -16.71 -3.72
CA GLY A 64 -3.06 -16.42 -4.90
C GLY A 64 -2.90 -14.93 -5.20
N TYR A 65 -3.48 -14.05 -4.37
CA TYR A 65 -3.34 -12.60 -4.48
C TYR A 65 -2.95 -11.96 -3.14
N GLU A 66 -2.35 -10.79 -3.22
CA GLU A 66 -2.15 -9.84 -2.12
C GLU A 66 -2.73 -8.48 -2.49
N ILE A 67 -2.84 -7.58 -1.52
CA ILE A 67 -2.99 -6.15 -1.79
C ILE A 67 -1.72 -5.42 -1.41
N GLN A 68 -1.21 -4.62 -2.35
CA GLN A 68 -0.06 -3.74 -2.15
C GLN A 68 -0.54 -2.31 -1.87
N VAL A 69 -0.19 -1.79 -0.70
CA VAL A 69 -0.35 -0.38 -0.34
C VAL A 69 0.83 0.40 -0.92
N ARG A 70 0.54 1.28 -1.89
CA ARG A 70 1.55 2.07 -2.61
C ARG A 70 1.36 3.57 -2.36
N PRO A 71 2.44 4.37 -2.41
CA PRO A 71 2.36 5.82 -2.32
C PRO A 71 1.57 6.42 -3.48
N ARG A 72 0.89 7.54 -3.22
CA ARG A 72 0.33 8.39 -4.28
C ARG A 72 1.40 9.36 -4.75
N SER A 73 1.69 9.38 -6.06
CA SER A 73 2.78 10.19 -6.61
C SER A 73 2.65 11.68 -6.26
N GLY A 74 1.42 12.21 -6.24
CA GLY A 74 1.14 13.59 -5.86
C GLY A 74 1.56 13.93 -4.43
N LEU A 75 1.30 13.06 -3.46
CA LEU A 75 1.74 13.25 -2.07
C LEU A 75 3.27 13.19 -1.95
N ALA A 76 3.86 12.19 -2.61
CA ALA A 76 5.30 11.97 -2.55
C ALA A 76 6.08 13.15 -3.14
N ILE A 77 5.72 13.63 -4.33
CA ILE A 77 6.50 14.69 -5.01
C ILE A 77 6.20 16.09 -4.50
N LYS A 78 4.96 16.38 -4.08
CA LYS A 78 4.56 17.74 -3.66
C LYS A 78 4.80 18.00 -2.18
N HIS A 79 4.77 16.96 -1.35
CA HIS A 79 4.81 17.11 0.11
C HIS A 79 5.87 16.22 0.78
N GLY A 80 6.58 15.37 0.03
CA GLY A 80 7.52 14.40 0.61
C GLY A 80 6.84 13.29 1.42
N VAL A 81 5.50 13.18 1.38
CA VAL A 81 4.76 12.18 2.15
C VAL A 81 4.66 10.88 1.35
N THR A 82 5.12 9.79 1.94
CA THR A 82 5.13 8.47 1.30
C THR A 82 4.76 7.36 2.29
N VAL A 83 4.51 6.17 1.76
CA VAL A 83 4.27 4.96 2.56
C VAL A 83 5.64 4.41 2.99
N ILE A 84 5.89 4.35 4.31
CA ILE A 84 7.23 4.05 4.85
C ILE A 84 7.70 2.62 4.52
N ASN A 85 6.77 1.67 4.46
CA ASN A 85 7.01 0.28 4.14
C ASN A 85 6.65 -0.05 2.68
N ALA A 86 6.68 0.93 1.77
CA ALA A 86 6.23 0.74 0.39
C ALA A 86 7.05 -0.32 -0.39
N PRO A 87 6.39 -1.19 -1.18
CA PRO A 87 4.96 -1.48 -1.10
C PRO A 87 4.61 -2.19 0.21
N GLY A 88 3.59 -1.71 0.92
CA GLY A 88 3.09 -2.39 2.11
C GLY A 88 2.24 -3.59 1.71
N THR A 89 2.51 -4.78 2.26
CA THR A 89 1.77 -6.00 1.93
C THR A 89 0.59 -6.22 2.87
N ILE A 90 -0.57 -6.51 2.29
CA ILE A 90 -1.75 -7.04 2.98
C ILE A 90 -1.98 -8.47 2.51
N ASP A 91 -1.73 -9.43 3.40
CA ASP A 91 -1.87 -10.86 3.13
C ASP A 91 -3.32 -11.30 2.96
N ALA A 92 -3.53 -12.39 2.20
CA ALA A 92 -4.87 -12.85 1.87
C ALA A 92 -5.70 -13.35 3.06
N ASP A 93 -5.03 -13.78 4.13
CA ASP A 93 -5.61 -14.26 5.38
C ASP A 93 -5.70 -13.17 6.46
N TYR A 94 -5.20 -11.96 6.21
CA TYR A 94 -5.34 -10.83 7.12
C TYR A 94 -6.79 -10.34 7.15
N ARG A 95 -7.36 -10.21 8.36
CA ARG A 95 -8.73 -9.70 8.58
C ARG A 95 -8.80 -8.51 9.53
N GLY A 96 -7.63 -8.00 9.94
CA GLY A 96 -7.56 -6.79 10.73
C GLY A 96 -7.82 -5.54 9.88
N GLU A 97 -7.82 -4.39 10.54
CA GLU A 97 -7.91 -3.12 9.85
C GLU A 97 -6.68 -2.89 8.96
N ILE A 98 -6.90 -2.49 7.71
CA ILE A 98 -5.87 -1.95 6.84
C ILE A 98 -5.46 -0.60 7.39
N LYS A 99 -4.20 -0.44 7.77
CA LYS A 99 -3.64 0.84 8.18
C LYS A 99 -2.45 1.19 7.29
N VAL A 100 -2.29 2.47 7.01
CA VAL A 100 -1.25 2.97 6.11
C VAL A 100 -0.15 3.62 6.96
N GLY A 101 1.05 3.04 6.94
CA GLY A 101 2.21 3.66 7.57
C GLY A 101 2.74 4.79 6.70
N LEU A 102 2.52 6.04 7.10
CA LEU A 102 3.03 7.22 6.39
C LEU A 102 4.28 7.77 7.07
N VAL A 103 5.18 8.30 6.26
CA VAL A 103 6.33 9.10 6.68
C VAL A 103 6.35 10.41 5.92
N ASN A 104 6.71 11.50 6.60
CA ASN A 104 7.00 12.77 5.94
C ASN A 104 8.50 12.92 5.72
N LEU A 105 8.95 12.85 4.47
CA LEU A 105 10.33 13.11 4.05
C LEU A 105 10.52 14.52 3.47
N GLY A 106 9.48 15.35 3.52
CA GLY A 106 9.53 16.75 3.13
C GLY A 106 10.14 17.65 4.23
N ASP A 107 10.09 18.95 3.99
CA ASP A 107 10.66 19.99 4.85
C ASP A 107 9.60 20.78 5.65
N ALA A 108 8.31 20.53 5.38
CA ALA A 108 7.19 21.17 6.07
C ALA A 108 6.22 20.11 6.66
N PRO A 109 5.51 20.43 7.76
CA PRO A 109 4.46 19.57 8.30
C PRO A 109 3.34 19.32 7.27
N TYR A 110 2.78 18.12 7.28
CA TYR A 110 1.65 17.75 6.44
C TYR A 110 0.46 17.31 7.29
N THR A 111 -0.68 17.99 7.16
CA THR A 111 -1.91 17.67 7.91
C THR A 111 -2.82 16.75 7.09
N ILE A 112 -3.15 15.60 7.66
CA ILE A 112 -4.06 14.59 7.14
C ILE A 112 -5.43 14.79 7.79
N HIS A 113 -6.45 14.89 6.97
CA HIS A 113 -7.85 14.97 7.38
C HIS A 113 -8.58 13.67 7.08
N ARG A 114 -9.73 13.49 7.72
CA ARG A 114 -10.68 12.44 7.35
C ARG A 114 -11.06 12.59 5.88
N ARG A 115 -11.19 11.48 5.14
CA ARG A 115 -11.45 11.42 3.69
C ARG A 115 -10.27 11.82 2.79
N ASP A 116 -9.13 12.23 3.34
CA ASP A 116 -7.95 12.44 2.49
C ASP A 116 -7.50 11.11 1.89
N ARG A 117 -7.32 11.08 0.58
CA ARG A 117 -6.78 9.92 -0.14
C ARG A 117 -5.28 9.83 0.12
N ILE A 118 -4.88 8.89 0.98
CA ILE A 118 -3.52 8.83 1.55
C ILE A 118 -2.60 7.82 0.86
N ALA A 119 -3.17 6.80 0.23
CA ALA A 119 -2.44 5.74 -0.47
C ALA A 119 -3.30 5.18 -1.61
N GLN A 120 -2.73 4.28 -2.39
CA GLN A 120 -3.47 3.48 -3.37
C GLN A 120 -3.23 1.99 -3.14
N LEU A 121 -4.28 1.18 -3.31
CA LEU A 121 -4.27 -0.27 -3.16
C LEU A 121 -4.20 -0.94 -4.53
N VAL A 122 -3.17 -1.76 -4.76
CA VAL A 122 -3.03 -2.55 -5.99
C VAL A 122 -3.21 -4.03 -5.65
N VAL A 123 -4.17 -4.69 -6.30
CA VAL A 123 -4.33 -6.15 -6.18
C VAL A 123 -3.29 -6.81 -7.08
N ALA A 124 -2.43 -7.67 -6.52
CA ALA A 124 -1.34 -8.30 -7.25
C ALA A 124 -1.36 -9.83 -7.06
N PRO A 125 -1.08 -10.61 -8.12
CA PRO A 125 -0.90 -12.05 -7.97
C PRO A 125 0.42 -12.34 -7.23
N VAL A 126 0.43 -13.41 -6.44
CA VAL A 126 1.63 -13.87 -5.71
C VAL A 126 2.00 -15.30 -6.09
N CYS A 127 3.30 -15.58 -6.14
CA CYS A 127 3.84 -16.93 -6.30
C CYS A 127 4.29 -17.47 -4.94
N ARG A 128 3.92 -18.71 -4.61
CA ARG A 128 4.44 -19.40 -3.43
C ARG A 128 5.62 -20.28 -3.85
N ALA A 129 6.82 -19.90 -3.43
CA ALA A 129 8.02 -20.70 -3.68
C ALA A 129 8.03 -21.97 -2.82
N ILE A 130 8.55 -23.06 -3.37
CA ILE A 130 9.02 -24.21 -2.59
C ILE A 130 10.52 -23.96 -2.35
N VAL A 131 10.91 -23.87 -1.09
CA VAL A 131 12.30 -23.59 -0.70
C VAL A 131 13.07 -24.91 -0.66
N ALA A 132 14.22 -24.96 -1.34
CA ALA A 132 15.13 -26.10 -1.34
C ALA A 132 16.57 -25.61 -1.13
N GLU A 133 17.29 -26.24 -0.21
CA GLU A 133 18.72 -25.98 0.03
C GLU A 133 19.57 -26.89 -0.87
N VAL A 134 20.63 -26.34 -1.47
CA VAL A 134 21.54 -27.05 -2.38
C VAL A 134 22.98 -26.72 -2.05
N ALA A 135 23.91 -27.64 -2.34
CA ALA A 135 25.34 -27.44 -2.09
C ALA A 135 25.97 -26.39 -3.03
N GLU A 136 25.48 -26.30 -4.28
CA GLU A 136 25.98 -25.38 -5.30
C GLU A 136 24.82 -24.84 -6.16
N LEU A 137 24.92 -23.58 -6.59
CA LEU A 137 23.97 -22.93 -7.50
C LEU A 137 24.40 -23.12 -8.96
N ASP A 138 23.46 -22.99 -9.90
CA ASP A 138 23.76 -23.01 -11.33
C ASP A 138 24.54 -21.75 -11.79
N SER A 139 25.31 -21.90 -12.86
CA SER A 139 26.12 -20.80 -13.40
C SER A 139 25.29 -19.85 -14.25
N THR A 140 25.34 -18.54 -13.96
CA THR A 140 24.73 -17.50 -14.80
C THR A 140 25.77 -16.54 -15.36
N LYS A 141 25.40 -15.68 -16.33
CA LYS A 141 26.30 -14.61 -16.83
C LYS A 141 26.63 -13.56 -15.76
N ARG A 142 25.74 -13.36 -14.78
CA ARG A 142 25.88 -12.34 -13.73
C ARG A 142 26.67 -12.83 -12.51
N GLN A 143 26.56 -14.13 -12.18
CA GLN A 143 27.19 -14.73 -11.00
C GLN A 143 26.98 -13.88 -9.74
N THR A 144 28.05 -13.53 -9.02
CA THR A 144 28.05 -12.74 -7.79
C THR A 144 27.98 -11.22 -8.01
N GLY A 145 27.81 -10.74 -9.25
CA GLY A 145 27.74 -9.31 -9.56
C GLY A 145 26.46 -8.64 -9.03
N GLY A 146 26.61 -7.65 -8.14
CA GLY A 146 25.52 -6.85 -7.57
C GLY A 146 25.90 -5.38 -7.37
N PHE A 147 24.97 -4.52 -6.95
CA PHE A 147 25.23 -3.12 -6.54
C PHE A 147 26.07 -2.28 -7.53
N GLY A 148 25.56 -2.05 -8.74
CA GLY A 148 26.27 -1.22 -9.74
C GLY A 148 27.29 -1.98 -10.60
N HIS A 149 27.30 -3.32 -10.55
CA HIS A 149 28.20 -4.19 -11.33
C HIS A 149 28.18 -4.02 -12.87
N THR A 150 27.27 -3.23 -13.44
CA THR A 150 27.17 -2.95 -14.89
C THR A 150 27.68 -1.56 -15.29
N GLY A 151 28.13 -0.71 -14.35
CA GLY A 151 28.71 0.61 -14.65
C GLY A 151 28.09 1.77 -13.86
N LYS A 152 28.87 2.87 -13.78
CA LYS A 152 28.74 4.09 -12.95
C LYS A 152 27.34 4.66 -12.77
#